data_AF-A0A838THA5-F1
#
_entry.id   AF-A0A838THA5-F1
#
_cell.length_a   1.000
_cell.length_b   1.000
_cell.length_c   1.000
_cell.angle_alpha   90.00
_cell.angle_beta   90.00
_cell.angle_gamma   90.00
#
_symmetry.space_group_name_H-M   'P 1'
#
loop_
_entity.id
_entity.type
_entity.pdbx_description
1 polymer ?
#
loop_
_entity_poly.entity_id
_entity_poly.type
_entity_poly.pdbx_seq_one_letter_code
_entity_poly.pdbx_strand_id
1 'polypeptide(L)' 'MADDSIARLHAAIRDVPNFPKHGIVFKDITPILVDGQLFRESIDIF' A
#
# COMPACT_ATOMS: atom_id res chain seq x y z
N MET A 1 -16.19 8.52 -1.55
CA MET A 1 -16.07 7.65 -2.75
C MET A 1 -14.61 7.47 -3.13
N ALA A 2 -13.82 8.55 -3.31
CA ALA A 2 -12.35 8.45 -3.41
C ALA A 2 -11.68 8.23 -2.03
N ASP A 3 -12.14 8.93 -0.98
CA ASP A 3 -11.59 8.80 0.39
C ASP A 3 -11.62 7.37 0.94
N ASP A 4 -12.65 6.59 0.58
CA ASP A 4 -12.76 5.19 1.00
C ASP A 4 -11.73 4.30 0.30
N SER A 5 -11.50 4.52 -1.00
CA SER A 5 -10.44 3.82 -1.74
C SER A 5 -9.04 4.20 -1.22
N ILE A 6 -8.80 5.46 -0.87
CA ILE A 6 -7.54 5.88 -0.23
C ILE A 6 -7.35 5.15 1.11
N ALA A 7 -8.39 5.07 1.93
CA ALA A 7 -8.34 4.37 3.21
C ALA A 7 -8.05 2.87 3.05
N ARG A 8 -8.68 2.22 2.06
CA ARG A 8 -8.46 0.79 1.76
C ARG A 8 -7.03 0.54 1.26
N LEU A 9 -6.50 1.39 0.38
CA LEU A 9 -5.10 1.31 -0.07
C LEU A 9 -4.11 1.49 1.08
N HIS A 10 -4.32 2.49 1.94
CA HIS A 10 -3.48 2.70 3.12
C HIS A 10 -3.48 1.52 4.08
N ALA A 11 -4.64 0.90 4.32
CA ALA A 11 -4.77 -0.26 5.19
C ALA A 11 -4.02 -1.50 4.67
N ALA A 12 -3.78 -1.59 3.36
CA ALA A 12 -3.06 -2.69 2.74
C ALA A 12 -1.52 -2.56 2.82
N ILE A 13 -1.01 -1.36 3.15
CA ILE A 13 0.44 -1.12 3.28
C ILE A 13 0.94 -1.71 4.59
N ARG A 14 2.02 -2.50 4.52
CA ARG A 14 2.66 -3.09 5.71
C ARG A 14 3.94 -2.35 6.06
N ASP A 15 4.15 -2.17 7.35
CA ASP A 15 5.38 -1.59 7.88
C ASP A 15 6.41 -2.69 8.19
N VAL A 16 7.59 -2.58 7.58
CA VAL A 16 8.71 -3.48 7.81
C VAL A 16 9.86 -2.68 8.43
N PRO A 17 10.09 -2.79 9.76
CA PRO A 17 11.13 -2.02 10.43
C PRO A 17 12.54 -2.54 10.09
N ASN A 18 13.50 -1.63 10.04
CA ASN A 18 14.92 -1.86 9.81
C ASN A 18 15.27 -2.54 8.47
N PHE A 19 14.46 -2.30 7.43
CA PHE A 19 14.70 -2.83 6.09
C PHE A 19 14.90 -1.71 5.05
N PRO A 20 15.86 -1.83 4.11
CA PRO A 20 16.92 -2.85 4.05
C PRO A 20 18.08 -2.57 5.04
N LYS A 21 18.03 -1.45 5.76
CA LYS A 21 19.04 -1.03 6.75
C LYS A 21 18.36 -0.56 8.03
N HIS A 22 19.10 -0.63 9.14
CA HIS A 22 18.65 -0.15 10.43
C HIS A 22 18.22 1.32 10.38
N GLY A 23 17.12 1.65 11.08
CA GLY A 23 16.54 2.99 11.13
C GLY A 23 15.52 3.32 10.03
N ILE A 24 15.29 2.43 9.05
CA ILE A 24 14.28 2.62 7.99
C ILE A 24 13.03 1.81 8.32
N VAL A 25 11.83 2.40 8.18
CA VAL A 25 10.57 1.64 8.12
C VAL A 25 10.17 1.53 6.66
N PHE A 26 10.39 0.37 6.06
CA PHE A 26 10.01 0.10 4.68
C PHE A 26 8.50 -0.08 4.58
N LYS A 27 7.88 0.59 3.61
CA LYS A 27 6.46 0.46 3.30
C LYS A 27 6.28 -0.59 2.21
N ASP A 28 5.90 -1.78 2.62
CA ASP A 28 5.67 -2.90 1.72
C ASP A 28 4.28 -2.76 1.07
N ILE A 29 4.29 -2.46 -0.23
CA ILE A 29 3.09 -2.34 -1.07
C ILE A 29 2.77 -3.65 -1.81
N THR A 30 3.52 -4.73 -1.60
CA THR A 30 3.27 -6.01 -2.28
C THR A 30 1.84 -6.53 -2.11
N PRO A 31 1.11 -6.30 -0.99
CA PRO A 31 -0.30 -6.68 -0.90
C PRO A 31 -1.19 -5.97 -1.93
N ILE A 32 -0.91 -4.70 -2.23
CA ILE A 32 -1.62 -3.93 -3.25
C ILE A 32 -1.32 -4.48 -4.64
N LEU A 33 -0.07 -4.88 -4.91
CA LEU A 33 0.34 -5.40 -6.22
C LEU A 33 -0.21 -6.80 -6.51
N VAL A 34 -0.39 -7.62 -5.46
CA VAL A 34 -0.93 -8.99 -5.58
C VAL A 34 -2.45 -8.99 -5.74
N ASP A 35 -3.15 -8.05 -5.12
CA ASP A 35 -4.60 -7.92 -5.21
C ASP A 35 -4.99 -7.12 -6.46
N GLY A 36 -5.59 -7.79 -7.45
CA GLY A 36 -5.97 -7.16 -8.70
C GLY A 36 -7.00 -6.04 -8.58
N GLN A 37 -7.84 -6.05 -7.54
CA GLN A 37 -8.79 -4.98 -7.27
C GLN A 37 -8.07 -3.77 -6.66
N LEU A 38 -7.28 -3.99 -5.60
CA LEU A 38 -6.53 -2.89 -4.98
C LEU A 38 -5.53 -2.27 -5.96
N PHE A 39 -4.88 -3.08 -6.79
CA PHE A 39 -3.98 -2.56 -7.82
C PHE A 39 -4.72 -1.65 -8.80
N ARG A 40 -5.88 -2.07 -9.30
CA ARG A 40 -6.71 -1.24 -10.19
C ARG A 40 -7.15 0.05 -9.50
N GLU A 41 -7.65 -0.05 -8.27
CA GLU A 41 -8.05 1.11 -7.47
C GLU A 41 -6.90 2.11 -7.30
N SER A 42 -5.64 1.65 -7.17
CA SER A 42 -4.47 2.53 -7.05
C SER A 42 -4.15 3.34 -8.30
N ILE A 43 -4.53 2.85 -9.49
CA ILE A 43 -4.29 3.50 -10.77
C ILE A 43 -5.43 4.46 -11.13
N ASP A 44 -6.67 4.07 -10.84
CA ASP A 44 -7.87 4.76 -11.29
C ASP A 44 -8.32 5.92 -10.35
N ILE A 45 -7.62 6.14 -9.24
CA ILE A 45 -8.04 7.10 -8.20
C ILE A 45 -7.78 8.59 -8.54
N PHE A 46 -7.06 8.87 -9.62
CA PHE A 46 -6.68 10.22 -10.10
C PHE A 46 -7.14 10.45 -11.54
#